data_AF-A0A9D8J2B0-F1
#
_entry.id   AF-A0A9D8J2B0-F1
#
_cell.length_a   1.000
_cell.length_b   1.000
_cell.length_c   1.000
_cell.angle_alpha   90.00
_cell.angle_beta   90.00
_cell.angle_gamma   90.00
#
_symmetry.space_group_name_H-M   'P 1'
#
loop_
_entity.id
_entity.type
_entity.pdbx_description
1 polymer ?
#
loop_
_entity_poly.entity_id
_entity_poly.type
_entity_poly.pdbx_seq_one_letter_code
_entity_poly.pdbx_strand_id
1 'polypeptide(L)'
;MSDALIRRMDSTCADFERELGALLAWDETSDLEIHQRVAEILARVRREGDSALLDYTRQFDRCEVASAADLEIPPTALTAAWDALSSDGARALEAAAERIRAYAERQ
;
A
#
# COMPACT_ATOMS: atom_id res chain seq x y z
N MET A 1 18.82 17.16 20.36
CA MET A 1 17.35 17.13 20.51
C MET A 1 16.80 17.86 19.30
N SER A 2 16.38 17.13 18.26
CA SER A 2 15.85 17.72 17.04
C SER A 2 14.48 18.30 17.37
N ASP A 3 14.36 19.62 17.34
CA ASP A 3 13.08 20.32 17.49
C ASP A 3 12.27 20.08 16.21
N ALA A 4 11.33 19.12 16.25
CA ALA A 4 10.43 18.90 15.13
C ALA A 4 9.48 20.10 15.05
N LEU A 5 9.77 21.03 14.14
CA LEU A 5 8.95 22.22 13.86
C LEU A 5 7.59 21.80 13.29
N ILE A 6 6.63 21.54 14.17
CA ILE A 6 5.22 21.40 13.79
C ILE A 6 4.70 22.79 13.42
N ARG A 7 4.25 22.95 12.17
CA ARG A 7 3.67 24.21 11.69
C ARG A 7 2.43 24.55 12.53
N ARG A 8 2.43 25.72 13.15
CA ARG A 8 1.29 26.27 13.89
C ARG A 8 0.71 27.43 13.10
N MET A 9 -0.61 27.50 13.05
CA MET A 9 -1.34 28.53 12.33
C MET A 9 -2.47 29.05 13.21
N ASP A 10 -2.84 30.32 13.04
CA ASP A 10 -3.92 30.99 13.77
C ASP A 10 -4.96 31.48 12.75
N SER A 11 -6.21 31.05 12.92
CA SER A 11 -7.32 31.40 12.01
C SER A 11 -7.70 32.87 12.02
N THR A 12 -7.17 33.66 12.95
CA THR A 12 -7.37 35.11 13.03
C THR A 12 -6.34 35.91 12.23
N CYS A 13 -5.24 35.29 11.79
CA CYS A 13 -4.24 35.96 10.96
C CYS A 13 -4.76 36.19 9.54
N ALA A 14 -4.48 37.36 8.98
CA ALA A 14 -4.92 37.73 7.62
C ALA A 14 -4.39 36.78 6.53
N ASP A 15 -3.26 36.13 6.77
CA ASP A 15 -2.61 35.19 5.85
C ASP A 15 -3.05 33.72 6.02
N PHE A 16 -3.93 33.42 6.98
CA PHE A 16 -4.29 32.06 7.36
C PHE A 16 -4.76 31.21 6.17
N GLU A 17 -5.70 31.71 5.37
CA GLU A 17 -6.27 30.97 4.22
C GLU A 17 -5.20 30.64 3.17
N ARG A 18 -4.29 31.58 2.89
CA ARG A 18 -3.18 31.37 1.95
C ARG A 18 -2.21 30.30 2.48
N GLU A 19 -1.88 30.39 3.76
CA GLU A 19 -1.00 29.43 4.41
C GLU A 19 -1.60 28.03 4.51
N LEU A 20 -2.92 27.96 4.70
CA LEU A 20 -3.66 26.70 4.83
C LEU A 20 -3.79 26.06 3.46
N GLY A 21 -4.13 26.86 2.45
CA GLY A 21 -4.13 26.43 1.06
C GLY A 21 -2.77 25.88 0.62
N ALA A 22 -1.67 26.52 1.01
CA ALA A 22 -0.33 26.02 0.71
C ALA A 22 0.03 24.74 1.49
N LEU A 23 -0.48 24.56 2.72
CA LEU A 23 -0.26 23.33 3.49
C LEU A 23 -1.08 22.16 2.95
N LEU A 24 -2.30 22.43 2.49
CA LEU A 24 -3.21 21.46 1.89
C LEU A 24 -2.92 21.22 0.40
N ALA A 25 -2.09 22.06 -0.21
CA ALA A 25 -1.71 21.91 -1.61
C ALA A 25 -0.97 20.59 -1.80
N TRP A 26 -1.55 19.75 -2.64
CA TRP A 26 -0.92 18.54 -3.14
C TRP A 26 -0.11 18.90 -4.40
N ASP A 27 1.17 18.55 -4.41
CA ASP A 27 2.06 18.80 -5.55
C ASP A 27 2.11 17.57 -6.45
N GLU A 28 1.53 17.66 -7.65
CA GLU A 28 1.48 16.60 -8.68
C GLU A 28 2.80 16.49 -9.48
N THR A 29 3.81 17.33 -9.21
CA THR A 29 5.01 17.38 -10.08
C THR A 29 5.89 16.14 -10.02
N SER A 30 5.71 15.24 -9.03
CA SER A 30 6.44 13.97 -8.97
C SER A 30 5.85 12.87 -9.88
N ASP A 31 4.78 13.16 -10.64
CA ASP A 31 3.93 12.12 -11.20
C ASP A 31 4.29 11.68 -12.63
N LEU A 32 4.93 12.52 -13.48
CA LEU A 32 5.06 12.18 -14.91
C LEU A 32 5.95 10.96 -15.18
N GLU A 33 7.12 10.86 -14.53
CA GLU A 33 8.02 9.71 -14.70
C GLU A 33 7.38 8.43 -14.14
N ILE A 34 6.73 8.52 -12.98
CA ILE A 34 6.01 7.41 -12.37
C ILE A 34 4.86 6.97 -13.28
N HIS A 35 4.10 7.91 -13.85
CA HIS A 35 3.04 7.63 -14.80
C HIS A 35 3.56 6.90 -16.04
N GLN A 36 4.68 7.36 -16.61
CA GLN A 36 5.30 6.69 -17.75
C GLN A 36 5.73 5.28 -17.39
N ARG A 37 6.40 5.09 -16.24
CA ARG A 37 6.84 3.78 -15.76
C ARG A 37 5.67 2.81 -15.58
N VAL A 38 4.59 3.25 -14.93
CA VAL A 38 3.39 2.44 -14.71
C VAL A 38 2.71 2.11 -16.04
N ALA A 39 2.61 3.07 -16.96
CA ALA A 39 2.03 2.83 -18.29
C ALA A 39 2.83 1.78 -19.08
N GLU A 40 4.15 1.82 -19.02
CA GLU A 40 5.04 0.83 -19.62
C GLU A 40 4.86 -0.57 -19.00
N ILE A 41 4.80 -0.65 -17.66
CA ILE A 41 4.57 -1.92 -16.94
C ILE A 41 3.23 -2.52 -17.37
N LEU A 42 2.15 -1.74 -17.35
CA LEU A 42 0.82 -2.19 -17.75
C LEU A 42 0.78 -2.65 -19.21
N ALA A 43 1.37 -1.87 -20.12
CA ALA A 43 1.41 -2.21 -21.54
C ALA A 43 2.19 -3.52 -21.77
N ARG A 44 3.31 -3.71 -21.06
CA ARG A 44 4.13 -4.91 -21.17
C ARG A 44 3.43 -6.14 -20.61
N VAL A 45 2.85 -6.06 -19.41
CA VAL A 45 2.09 -7.16 -18.80
C VAL A 45 0.90 -7.56 -19.67
N ARG A 46 0.18 -6.59 -20.26
CA ARG A 46 -0.91 -6.89 -21.20
C ARG A 46 -0.45 -7.62 -22.47
N ARG A 47 0.76 -7.34 -22.95
CA ARG A 47 1.31 -7.94 -24.18
C ARG A 47 1.95 -9.30 -23.94
N GLU A 48 2.68 -9.44 -22.83
CA GLU A 48 3.59 -10.56 -22.56
C GLU A 48 3.12 -11.48 -21.42
N GLY A 49 2.07 -11.09 -20.69
CA GLY A 49 1.48 -11.89 -19.62
C GLY A 49 2.48 -12.27 -18.53
N ASP A 50 2.49 -13.54 -18.16
CA ASP A 50 3.30 -14.12 -17.09
C ASP A 50 4.80 -13.86 -17.26
N SER A 51 5.33 -13.80 -18.49
CA SER A 51 6.74 -13.48 -18.71
C SER A 51 7.10 -12.09 -18.21
N ALA A 52 6.27 -11.09 -18.50
CA ALA A 52 6.47 -9.74 -18.01
C ALA A 52 6.25 -9.64 -16.51
N LEU A 53 5.27 -10.37 -15.97
CA LEU A 53 5.03 -10.44 -14.53
C LEU A 53 6.25 -10.98 -13.78
N LEU A 54 6.79 -12.13 -14.21
CA LEU A 54 7.97 -12.76 -13.60
C LEU A 54 9.21 -11.86 -13.66
N ASP A 55 9.42 -11.17 -14.78
CA ASP A 55 10.53 -10.23 -14.93
C ASP A 55 10.42 -9.06 -13.94
N TYR A 56 9.21 -8.49 -13.77
CA TYR A 56 9.00 -7.39 -12.84
C TYR A 56 9.04 -7.85 -11.38
N THR A 57 8.53 -9.04 -11.05
CA THR A 57 8.69 -9.62 -9.71
C THR A 57 10.16 -9.84 -9.36
N ARG A 58 10.98 -10.35 -10.30
CA ARG A 58 12.43 -10.44 -10.10
C ARG A 58 13.07 -9.06 -9.90
N GLN A 59 12.68 -8.08 -10.70
CA GLN A 59 13.27 -6.74 -10.66
C GLN A 59 12.93 -5.97 -9.37
N PHE A 60 11.66 -5.92 -9.00
CA PHE A 60 11.17 -5.06 -7.92
C PHE A 60 11.15 -5.77 -6.57
N ASP A 61 10.74 -7.03 -6.53
CA ASP A 61 10.56 -7.79 -5.28
C ASP A 61 11.79 -8.66 -4.95
N ARG A 62 12.73 -8.79 -5.90
CA ARG A 62 13.91 -9.67 -5.79
C ARG A 62 13.53 -11.13 -5.52
N CYS A 63 12.36 -11.54 -5.99
CA CYS A 63 11.84 -12.89 -5.87
C CYS A 63 12.00 -13.62 -7.20
N GLU A 64 12.64 -14.79 -7.18
CA GLU A 64 12.80 -15.64 -8.36
C GLU A 64 11.96 -16.90 -8.22
N VAL A 65 11.02 -17.08 -9.14
CA VAL A 65 10.18 -18.28 -9.21
C VAL A 65 10.19 -18.85 -10.62
N ALA A 66 9.85 -20.13 -10.76
CA ALA A 66 9.93 -20.83 -12.04
C ALA A 66 8.74 -20.53 -12.97
N SER A 67 7.56 -20.27 -12.39
CA SER A 67 6.33 -19.99 -13.12
C SER A 67 5.47 -18.97 -12.36
N ALA A 68 4.53 -18.32 -13.05
CA ALA A 68 3.60 -17.39 -12.39
C ALA A 68 2.69 -18.10 -11.37
N ALA A 69 2.42 -19.39 -11.54
CA ALA A 69 1.68 -20.19 -10.56
C ALA A 69 2.40 -20.30 -9.21
N ASP A 70 3.74 -20.25 -9.21
CA ASP A 70 4.54 -20.29 -7.98
C ASP A 70 4.49 -18.97 -7.19
N LEU A 71 3.89 -17.91 -7.75
CA LEU A 71 3.62 -16.66 -7.02
C LEU A 71 2.40 -16.79 -6.10
N GLU A 72 1.54 -17.80 -6.32
CA GLU A 72 0.38 -18.03 -5.48
C GLU A 72 0.80 -18.66 -4.14
N ILE A 73 0.38 -18.05 -3.05
CA ILE A 73 0.58 -18.60 -1.71
C ILE A 73 -0.48 -19.67 -1.46
N PRO A 74 -0.11 -20.94 -1.22
CA PRO A 74 -1.08 -22.00 -1.05
C PRO A 74 -1.88 -21.82 0.25
N PRO A 75 -3.16 -22.23 0.30
CA PRO A 75 -4.00 -22.09 1.50
C PRO A 75 -3.37 -22.72 2.76
N THR A 76 -2.62 -23.81 2.59
CA THR A 76 -1.92 -24.49 3.69
C THR A 76 -0.85 -23.60 4.34
N ALA A 77 -0.16 -22.75 3.57
CA ALA A 77 0.79 -21.79 4.11
C ALA A 77 0.10 -20.67 4.90
N LEU A 78 -1.12 -20.27 4.48
CA LEU A 78 -1.93 -19.31 5.23
C LEU A 78 -2.38 -19.88 6.59
N THR A 79 -2.85 -21.13 6.61
CA THR A 79 -3.20 -21.83 7.87
C THR A 79 -1.98 -21.98 8.77
N ALA A 80 -0.84 -22.42 8.23
CA ALA A 80 0.38 -22.54 9.02
C ALA A 80 0.86 -21.20 9.59
N ALA A 81 0.72 -20.10 8.84
CA ALA A 81 1.04 -18.76 9.32
C ALA A 81 0.10 -18.32 10.44
N TRP A 82 -1.20 -18.64 10.33
CA TRP A 82 -2.18 -18.40 11.39
C TRP A 82 -1.85 -19.17 12.67
N ASP A 83 -1.58 -20.47 12.54
CA ASP A 83 -1.28 -21.35 13.68
C ASP A 83 0.05 -20.98 14.36
N ALA A 84 0.97 -20.33 13.64
CA ALA A 84 2.23 -19.84 14.17
C ALA A 84 2.11 -18.52 14.96
N LEU A 85 0.94 -17.87 14.97
CA LEU A 85 0.74 -16.64 15.71
C LEU A 85 0.72 -16.91 17.23
N SER A 86 1.18 -15.91 17.99
CA SER A 86 0.90 -15.88 19.43
C SER A 86 -0.62 -15.81 19.67
N SER A 87 -1.09 -16.37 20.78
CA SER A 87 -2.50 -16.32 21.17
C SER A 87 -3.05 -14.89 21.24
N ASP A 88 -2.23 -13.94 21.70
CA ASP A 88 -2.61 -12.53 21.78
C ASP A 88 -2.72 -11.88 20.39
N GLY A 89 -1.80 -12.21 19.48
CA GLY A 89 -1.85 -11.75 18.09
C GLY A 89 -3.06 -12.28 17.33
N ALA A 90 -3.33 -13.59 17.45
CA ALA A 90 -4.49 -14.23 16.82
C ALA A 90 -5.81 -13.60 17.31
N ARG A 91 -5.97 -13.48 18.64
CA ARG A 91 -7.15 -12.86 19.27
C ARG A 91 -7.35 -11.40 18.86
N ALA A 92 -6.27 -10.63 18.70
CA ALA A 92 -6.35 -9.25 18.24
C ALA A 92 -6.84 -9.15 16.78
N LEU A 93 -6.34 -10.01 15.90
CA LEU A 93 -6.77 -10.07 14.49
C LEU A 93 -8.22 -10.55 14.35
N GLU A 94 -8.62 -11.58 15.11
CA GLU A 94 -10.02 -12.05 15.16
C GLU A 94 -10.98 -10.93 15.58
N ALA A 95 -10.67 -10.23 16.68
CA ALA A 95 -11.51 -9.14 17.17
C ALA A 95 -11.63 -7.98 16.18
N ALA A 96 -10.53 -7.64 15.49
CA ALA A 96 -10.56 -6.63 14.43
C ALA A 96 -11.42 -7.07 13.23
N ALA A 97 -11.23 -8.31 12.77
CA ALA A 97 -11.99 -8.87 11.66
C ALA A 97 -13.49 -8.98 11.97
N GLU A 98 -13.86 -9.38 13.19
CA GLU A 98 -15.26 -9.45 13.64
C GLU A 98 -15.92 -8.07 13.63
N ARG A 99 -15.23 -7.04 14.14
CA ARG A 99 -15.76 -5.67 14.13
C ARG A 99 -15.96 -5.12 12.73
N ILE A 100 -15.01 -5.37 11.81
CA ILE A 100 -15.13 -4.97 10.41
C ILE A 100 -16.33 -5.67 9.77
N ARG A 101 -16.47 -6.99 9.96
CA ARG A 101 -17.58 -7.78 9.41
C ARG A 101 -18.93 -7.30 9.93
N ALA A 102 -19.07 -7.15 11.25
CA ALA A 102 -20.31 -6.73 11.88
C ALA A 102 -20.77 -5.33 11.42
N TYR A 103 -19.83 -4.46 11.06
CA TYR A 103 -20.14 -3.17 10.47
C TYR A 103 -20.55 -3.30 9.00
N ALA A 104 -19.76 -4.02 8.19
CA ALA A 104 -20.03 -4.20 6.76
C ALA A 104 -21.38 -4.90 6.49
N GLU A 105 -21.79 -5.86 7.33
CA GLU A 105 -23.09 -6.53 7.21
C GLU A 105 -24.29 -5.60 7.47
N ARG A 106 -24.07 -4.40 8.04
CA ARG A 106 -25.11 -3.42 8.36
C ARG A 106 -25.12 -2.23 7.39
N GLN A 107 -24.22 -2.20 6.40
CA GLN A 107 -24.16 -1.20 5.33
C GLN A 107 -24.67 -1.76 4.02
#